data_AF-A0A142EMG7-F1
#
_entry.id   AF-A0A142EMG7-F1
#
_cell.length_a   1.000
_cell.length_b   1.000
_cell.length_c   1.000
_cell.angle_alpha   90.00
_cell.angle_beta   90.00
_cell.angle_gamma   90.00
#
_symmetry.space_group_name_H-M   'P 1'
#
loop_
_entity.id
_entity.type
_entity.pdbx_description
1 polymer ?
#
loop_
_entity_poly.entity_id
_entity_poly.type
_entity_poly.pdbx_seq_one_letter_code
_entity_poly.pdbx_strand_id
1 'polypeptide(L)'
;MESDIHLENTRFGKLQEYLREFVYGGIDGAVTTFAVVAGGYGANLDPGILIILGFANLLADGFSMSVGAYLSAKSERDNFDKHEKIEYWEIENLPEIEREEIADIYREKGFKGELLDKIVDHICSDKDLWVAEMMKDELGMMRDSKSPFKIGLATFISFLLVGFIPLMVYLWDFFFPIQINTFLWTSILTTLAFLIVGWLKSIVNQTSAARSITETVALGVLAAVVAFYVGDILEQFFT
;
A
#
# COMPACT_ATOMS: atom_id res chain seq x y z
N MET A 1 -14.65 29.68 2.79
CA MET A 1 -14.32 29.26 4.17
C MET A 1 -14.27 27.74 4.28
N GLU A 2 -15.36 26.98 4.09
CA GLU A 2 -15.30 25.50 4.01
C GLU A 2 -14.64 25.02 2.70
N SER A 3 -14.93 25.72 1.60
CA SER A 3 -14.26 25.54 0.32
C SER A 3 -12.75 25.73 0.43
N ASP A 4 -12.25 26.72 1.17
CA ASP A 4 -10.80 26.97 1.27
C ASP A 4 -10.08 25.92 2.14
N ILE A 5 -10.81 25.25 3.04
CA ILE A 5 -10.31 24.12 3.86
C ILE A 5 -10.24 22.82 3.02
N HIS A 6 -11.12 22.65 2.02
CA HIS A 6 -11.18 21.45 1.18
C HIS A 6 -10.60 21.62 -0.24
N LEU A 7 -10.42 22.85 -0.75
CA LEU A 7 -9.93 23.12 -2.11
C LEU A 7 -8.43 22.87 -2.25
N GLU A 8 -7.64 23.07 -1.18
CA GLU A 8 -6.22 22.70 -1.14
C GLU A 8 -6.01 21.18 -1.33
N ASN A 9 -7.07 20.39 -1.07
CA ASN A 9 -7.11 18.93 -1.14
C ASN A 9 -7.60 18.34 -2.48
N THR A 10 -7.94 19.12 -3.51
CA THR A 10 -8.53 18.50 -4.73
C THR A 10 -7.48 17.93 -5.71
N ARG A 11 -6.34 18.60 -5.88
CA ARG A 11 -5.17 18.03 -6.58
C ARG A 11 -4.31 17.17 -5.65
N PHE A 12 -4.15 17.58 -4.40
CA PHE A 12 -3.45 16.80 -3.39
C PHE A 12 -4.21 15.52 -3.02
N GLY A 13 -5.54 15.51 -3.02
CA GLY A 13 -6.36 14.35 -2.63
C GLY A 13 -6.26 13.19 -3.60
N LYS A 14 -6.29 13.45 -4.92
CA LYS A 14 -6.01 12.41 -5.92
C LYS A 14 -4.58 11.90 -5.87
N LEU A 15 -3.61 12.75 -5.51
CA LEU A 15 -2.24 12.31 -5.32
C LEU A 15 -2.08 11.53 -4.02
N GLN A 16 -2.76 11.95 -2.95
CA GLN A 16 -2.83 11.33 -1.62
C GLN A 16 -3.48 9.95 -1.68
N GLU A 17 -4.46 9.77 -2.55
CA GLU A 17 -5.12 8.49 -2.83
C GLU A 17 -4.17 7.41 -3.34
N TYR A 18 -3.10 7.77 -4.07
CA TYR A 18 -2.04 6.84 -4.53
C TYR A 18 -0.74 6.98 -3.71
N LEU A 19 -0.64 8.03 -2.89
CA LEU A 19 0.53 8.30 -2.05
C LEU A 19 0.68 7.21 -0.99
N ARG A 20 -0.43 6.62 -0.54
CA ARG A 20 -0.41 5.49 0.40
C ARG A 20 0.30 4.29 -0.21
N GLU A 21 -0.12 3.87 -1.40
CA GLU A 21 0.41 2.75 -2.17
C GLU A 21 1.87 3.01 -2.57
N PHE A 22 2.18 4.25 -2.93
CA PHE A 22 3.54 4.70 -3.18
C PHE A 22 4.39 4.53 -1.93
N VAL A 23 4.02 5.14 -0.80
CA VAL A 23 4.81 5.07 0.43
C VAL A 23 4.99 3.63 0.93
N TYR A 24 3.96 2.79 0.87
CA TYR A 24 4.11 1.38 1.24
C TYR A 24 5.07 0.64 0.32
N GLY A 25 4.95 0.83 -1.00
CA GLY A 25 5.89 0.25 -1.97
C GLY A 25 7.33 0.73 -1.74
N GLY A 26 7.51 2.01 -1.44
CA GLY A 26 8.83 2.59 -1.15
C GLY A 26 9.45 2.07 0.15
N ILE A 27 8.67 1.95 1.23
CA ILE A 27 9.14 1.35 2.50
C ILE A 27 9.63 -0.07 2.24
N ASP A 28 8.80 -0.89 1.60
CA ASP A 28 9.12 -2.29 1.36
C ASP A 28 10.34 -2.42 0.45
N GLY A 29 10.41 -1.63 -0.62
CA GLY A 29 11.55 -1.59 -1.54
C GLY A 29 12.87 -1.22 -0.85
N ALA A 30 12.89 -0.19 0.01
CA ALA A 30 14.09 0.15 0.77
C ALA A 30 14.49 -0.95 1.76
N VAL A 31 13.54 -1.48 2.52
CA VAL A 31 13.84 -2.47 3.57
C VAL A 31 14.34 -3.78 2.98
N THR A 32 13.63 -4.32 1.99
CA THR A 32 13.98 -5.61 1.35
C THR A 32 15.31 -5.51 0.60
N THR A 33 15.50 -4.45 -0.19
CA THR A 33 16.75 -4.28 -0.95
C THR A 33 17.95 -4.06 -0.02
N PHE A 34 17.78 -3.30 1.06
CA PHE A 34 18.84 -3.15 2.07
C PHE A 34 19.13 -4.46 2.79
N ALA A 35 18.12 -5.28 3.09
CA ALA A 35 18.31 -6.59 3.69
C ALA A 35 19.15 -7.53 2.78
N VAL A 36 18.89 -7.55 1.48
CA VAL A 36 19.69 -8.34 0.51
C VAL A 36 21.15 -7.88 0.51
N VAL A 37 21.36 -6.57 0.48
CA VAL A 37 22.71 -5.97 0.54
C VAL A 37 23.42 -6.32 1.85
N ALA A 38 22.73 -6.19 2.99
CA ALA A 38 23.28 -6.52 4.30
C ALA A 38 23.62 -8.01 4.43
N GLY A 39 22.76 -8.89 3.92
CA GLY A 39 22.98 -10.33 3.93
C GLY A 39 24.16 -10.75 3.07
N GLY A 40 24.27 -10.22 1.85
CA GLY A 40 25.41 -10.56 1.01
C GLY A 40 26.73 -9.93 1.50
N TYR A 41 26.69 -8.78 2.18
CA TYR A 41 27.85 -8.24 2.88
C TYR A 41 28.25 -9.12 4.07
N GLY A 42 27.27 -9.61 4.85
CA GLY A 42 27.51 -10.56 5.93
C GLY A 42 28.10 -11.88 5.46
N ALA A 43 27.72 -12.34 4.26
CA ALA A 43 28.30 -13.52 3.61
C ALA A 43 29.59 -13.23 2.82
N ASN A 44 30.18 -12.04 2.97
CA ASN A 44 31.42 -11.62 2.31
C ASN A 44 31.42 -11.84 0.77
N LEU A 45 30.27 -11.63 0.13
CA LEU A 45 30.11 -11.84 -1.31
C LEU A 45 30.83 -10.77 -2.12
N ASP A 46 31.29 -11.16 -3.32
CA ASP A 46 31.86 -10.23 -4.28
C ASP A 46 30.85 -9.11 -4.65
N PRO A 47 31.30 -7.84 -4.77
CA PRO A 47 30.43 -6.72 -5.12
C PRO A 47 29.62 -6.92 -6.42
N GLY A 48 30.16 -7.63 -7.40
CA GLY A 48 29.44 -7.97 -8.64
C GLY A 48 28.26 -8.90 -8.39
N ILE A 49 28.42 -9.89 -7.50
CA ILE A 49 27.34 -10.80 -7.09
C ILE A 49 26.26 -10.03 -6.34
N LEU A 50 26.66 -9.13 -5.42
CA LEU A 50 25.74 -8.26 -4.69
C LEU A 50 24.88 -7.40 -5.60
N ILE A 51 25.48 -6.80 -6.63
CA ILE A 51 24.73 -5.99 -7.61
C ILE A 51 23.74 -6.87 -8.36
N ILE A 52 24.16 -8.05 -8.86
CA ILE A 52 23.27 -8.95 -9.60
C ILE A 52 22.07 -9.37 -8.74
N LEU A 53 22.32 -9.84 -7.51
CA LEU A 53 21.27 -10.28 -6.60
C LEU A 53 20.37 -9.12 -6.17
N GLY A 54 20.94 -7.95 -5.89
CA GLY A 54 20.21 -6.75 -5.52
C GLY A 54 19.25 -6.29 -6.61
N PHE A 55 19.70 -6.22 -7.87
CA PHE A 55 18.83 -5.84 -8.99
C PHE A 55 17.79 -6.91 -9.32
N ALA A 56 18.16 -8.18 -9.25
CA ALA A 56 17.21 -9.28 -9.43
C ALA A 56 16.10 -9.21 -8.38
N ASN A 57 16.45 -9.02 -7.11
CA ASN A 57 15.50 -8.83 -6.02
C ASN A 57 14.63 -7.59 -6.23
N LEU A 58 15.24 -6.44 -6.50
CA LEU A 58 14.53 -5.17 -6.67
C LEU A 58 13.45 -5.26 -7.76
N LEU A 59 13.77 -5.85 -8.91
CA LEU A 59 12.84 -6.00 -10.02
C LEU A 59 11.78 -7.09 -9.76
N ALA A 60 12.20 -8.25 -9.25
CA ALA A 60 11.31 -9.39 -9.03
C ALA A 60 10.31 -9.12 -7.89
N ASP A 61 10.80 -8.64 -6.74
CA ASP A 61 9.96 -8.34 -5.57
C ASP A 61 9.05 -7.15 -5.86
N GLY A 62 9.59 -6.10 -6.49
CA GLY A 62 8.77 -4.96 -6.91
C GLY A 62 7.64 -5.39 -7.83
N PHE A 63 7.93 -6.26 -8.82
CA PHE A 63 6.91 -6.78 -9.73
C PHE A 63 5.88 -7.65 -8.99
N SER A 64 6.34 -8.53 -8.10
CA SER A 64 5.48 -9.38 -7.27
C SER A 64 4.52 -8.55 -6.41
N MET A 65 5.04 -7.54 -5.71
CA MET A 65 4.24 -6.62 -4.90
C MET A 65 3.24 -5.81 -5.75
N SER A 66 3.67 -5.34 -6.92
CA SER A 66 2.82 -4.64 -7.88
C SER A 66 1.64 -5.49 -8.36
N VAL A 67 1.90 -6.74 -8.73
CA VAL A 67 0.88 -7.71 -9.13
C VAL A 67 -0.06 -8.00 -7.96
N GLY A 68 0.48 -8.17 -6.75
CA GLY A 68 -0.32 -8.35 -5.53
C GLY A 68 -1.28 -7.18 -5.29
N ALA A 69 -0.78 -5.95 -5.37
CA ALA A 69 -1.59 -4.74 -5.22
C ALA A 69 -2.67 -4.62 -6.32
N TYR A 70 -2.32 -4.92 -7.57
CA TYR A 70 -3.27 -4.96 -8.69
C TYR A 70 -4.36 -6.00 -8.47
N LEU A 71 -4.00 -7.24 -8.11
CA LEU A 71 -4.93 -8.34 -7.92
C LEU A 71 -5.85 -8.09 -6.72
N SER A 72 -5.33 -7.51 -5.63
CA SER A 72 -6.15 -7.13 -4.47
C SER A 72 -7.22 -6.11 -4.87
N ALA A 73 -6.82 -5.00 -5.49
CA ALA A 73 -7.75 -3.95 -5.91
C ALA A 73 -8.72 -4.42 -7.00
N LYS A 74 -8.28 -5.32 -7.88
CA LYS A 74 -9.16 -5.95 -8.87
C LYS A 74 -10.18 -6.87 -8.21
N SER A 75 -9.75 -7.67 -7.23
CA SER A 75 -10.64 -8.62 -6.55
C SER A 75 -11.72 -7.89 -5.75
N GLU A 76 -11.39 -6.79 -5.08
CA GLU A 76 -12.37 -5.94 -4.40
C GLU A 76 -13.41 -5.37 -5.38
N ARG A 77 -12.96 -4.89 -6.54
CA ARG A 77 -13.84 -4.39 -7.61
C ARG A 77 -14.73 -5.49 -8.19
N ASP A 78 -14.15 -6.64 -8.53
CA ASP A 78 -14.90 -7.77 -9.08
C ASP A 78 -15.91 -8.31 -8.06
N ASN A 79 -15.57 -8.28 -6.76
CA ASN A 79 -16.50 -8.64 -5.68
C ASN A 79 -17.64 -7.63 -5.55
N PHE A 80 -17.34 -6.32 -5.59
CA PHE A 80 -18.35 -5.26 -5.59
C PHE A 80 -19.32 -5.42 -6.77
N ASP A 81 -18.79 -5.52 -7.99
CA ASP A 81 -19.60 -5.64 -9.23
C ASP A 81 -20.42 -6.94 -9.26
N LYS A 82 -19.99 -7.98 -8.54
CA LYS A 82 -20.75 -9.22 -8.36
C LYS A 82 -21.93 -9.00 -7.42
N HIS A 83 -21.70 -8.44 -6.24
CA HIS A 83 -22.74 -8.19 -5.25
C HIS A 83 -23.77 -7.18 -5.75
N GLU A 84 -23.33 -6.12 -6.44
CA GLU A 84 -24.22 -5.14 -7.07
C GLU A 84 -25.23 -5.81 -8.03
N LYS A 85 -24.80 -6.80 -8.81
CA LYS A 85 -25.69 -7.54 -9.72
C LYS A 85 -26.66 -8.47 -8.99
N ILE A 86 -26.25 -9.02 -7.85
CA ILE A 86 -27.10 -9.86 -7.01
C ILE A 86 -28.20 -8.98 -6.41
N GLU A 87 -27.83 -7.81 -5.89
CA GLU A 87 -28.74 -6.82 -5.33
C GLU A 87 -29.81 -6.35 -6.34
N TYR A 88 -29.40 -6.03 -7.56
CA TYR A 88 -30.36 -5.71 -8.63
C TYR A 88 -31.32 -6.87 -8.91
N TRP A 89 -30.84 -8.11 -8.83
CA TRP A 89 -31.69 -9.29 -9.03
C TRP A 89 -32.65 -9.49 -7.85
N GLU A 90 -32.19 -9.30 -6.61
CA GLU A 90 -33.00 -9.44 -5.39
C GLU A 90 -34.13 -8.39 -5.36
N ILE A 91 -33.82 -7.12 -5.65
CA ILE A 91 -34.84 -6.05 -5.75
C ILE A 91 -35.89 -6.34 -6.84
N GLU A 92 -35.52 -7.03 -7.92
CA GLU A 92 -36.45 -7.38 -9.00
C GLU A 92 -37.29 -8.62 -8.71
N ASN A 93 -36.77 -9.59 -7.97
CA ASN A 93 -37.39 -10.90 -7.78
C ASN A 93 -38.02 -11.06 -6.39
N LEU A 94 -37.53 -10.33 -5.39
CA LEU A 94 -37.91 -10.39 -3.97
C LEU A 94 -38.17 -8.99 -3.36
N PRO A 95 -38.88 -8.07 -4.04
CA PRO A 95 -38.97 -6.65 -3.63
C PRO A 95 -39.57 -6.45 -2.23
N GLU A 96 -40.46 -7.33 -1.78
CA GLU A 96 -41.08 -7.22 -0.45
C GLU A 96 -40.07 -7.53 0.66
N ILE A 97 -39.14 -8.47 0.43
CA ILE A 97 -38.08 -8.84 1.38
C ILE A 97 -37.07 -7.70 1.46
N GLU A 98 -36.54 -7.27 0.31
CA GLU A 98 -35.57 -6.17 0.22
C GLU A 98 -36.09 -4.85 0.83
N ARG A 99 -37.40 -4.63 0.75
CA ARG A 99 -38.04 -3.43 1.29
C ARG A 99 -38.13 -3.49 2.82
N GLU A 100 -38.38 -4.69 3.37
CA GLU A 100 -38.32 -4.94 4.81
C GLU A 100 -36.89 -4.73 5.33
N GLU A 101 -35.87 -5.15 4.57
CA GLU A 101 -34.47 -4.95 4.94
C GLU A 101 -34.07 -3.46 5.02
N ILE A 102 -34.48 -2.63 4.05
CA ILE A 102 -34.31 -1.17 4.15
C ILE A 102 -35.05 -0.60 5.38
N ALA A 103 -36.27 -1.08 5.65
CA ALA A 103 -37.02 -0.63 6.82
C ALA A 103 -36.31 -1.00 8.12
N ASP A 104 -35.66 -2.16 8.19
CA ASP A 104 -34.90 -2.63 9.34
C ASP A 104 -33.62 -1.81 9.53
N ILE A 105 -32.83 -1.59 8.46
CA ILE A 105 -31.63 -0.72 8.46
C ILE A 105 -31.96 0.66 9.03
N TYR A 106 -33.03 1.29 8.56
CA TYR A 106 -33.40 2.63 9.01
C TYR A 106 -34.06 2.63 10.39
N ARG A 107 -34.70 1.53 10.80
CA ARG A 107 -35.19 1.39 12.18
C ARG A 107 -34.04 1.31 13.18
N GLU A 108 -32.95 0.62 12.83
CA GLU A 108 -31.72 0.57 13.62
C GLU A 108 -31.03 1.94 13.72
N LYS A 109 -31.08 2.74 12.64
CA LYS A 109 -30.67 4.16 12.65
C LYS A 109 -31.57 5.06 13.51
N GLY A 110 -32.69 4.53 14.02
CA GLY A 110 -33.58 5.21 14.97
C GLY A 110 -34.86 5.80 14.37
N PHE A 111 -35.11 5.61 13.07
CA PHE A 111 -36.32 6.10 12.41
C PHE A 111 -37.54 5.21 12.74
N LYS A 112 -38.72 5.82 12.93
CA LYS A 112 -39.95 5.11 13.36
C LYS A 112 -41.21 5.75 12.77
N GLY A 113 -42.29 4.97 12.70
CA GLY A 113 -43.62 5.41 12.29
C GLY A 113 -43.64 5.95 10.86
N GLU A 114 -44.50 6.93 10.60
CA GLU A 114 -44.69 7.49 9.24
C GLU A 114 -43.41 8.03 8.60
N LEU A 115 -42.41 8.46 9.39
CA LEU A 115 -41.14 8.92 8.85
C LEU A 115 -40.33 7.78 8.26
N LEU A 116 -40.32 6.61 8.91
CA LEU A 116 -39.65 5.42 8.39
C LEU A 116 -40.31 5.00 7.07
N ASP A 117 -41.63 4.93 7.03
CA ASP A 117 -42.38 4.53 5.83
C ASP A 117 -42.07 5.46 4.65
N LYS A 118 -42.02 6.77 4.88
CA LYS A 118 -41.65 7.76 3.84
C LYS A 118 -40.21 7.62 3.34
N ILE A 119 -39.27 7.26 4.22
CA ILE A 119 -37.88 7.04 3.83
C ILE A 119 -37.78 5.79 2.97
N VAL A 120 -38.37 4.69 3.42
CA VAL A 120 -38.42 3.42 2.68
C VAL A 120 -39.07 3.62 1.32
N ASP A 121 -40.23 4.27 1.26
CA ASP A 121 -40.92 4.60 0.00
C ASP A 121 -40.05 5.42 -0.96
N HIS A 122 -39.31 6.40 -0.44
CA HIS A 122 -38.44 7.22 -1.27
C HIS A 122 -37.25 6.43 -1.81
N ILE A 123 -36.56 5.65 -0.96
CA ILE A 123 -35.43 4.82 -1.35
C ILE A 123 -35.87 3.78 -2.38
N CYS A 124 -36.94 3.03 -2.09
CA CYS A 124 -37.45 1.98 -2.97
C CYS A 124 -38.06 2.51 -4.28
N SER A 125 -38.28 3.84 -4.41
CA SER A 125 -38.78 4.44 -5.65
C SER A 125 -37.72 4.56 -6.75
N ASP A 126 -36.44 4.50 -6.38
CA ASP A 126 -35.30 4.55 -7.30
C ASP A 126 -34.42 3.33 -7.08
N LYS A 127 -34.36 2.44 -8.08
CA LYS A 127 -33.58 1.20 -8.00
C LYS A 127 -32.09 1.45 -7.75
N ASP A 128 -31.53 2.50 -8.34
CA ASP A 128 -30.10 2.79 -8.21
C ASP A 128 -29.79 3.27 -6.79
N LEU A 129 -30.68 4.07 -6.20
CA LEU A 129 -30.59 4.49 -4.80
C LEU A 129 -30.78 3.32 -3.84
N TRP A 130 -31.76 2.45 -4.12
CA TRP A 130 -32.04 1.27 -3.30
C TRP A 130 -30.83 0.32 -3.25
N VAL A 131 -30.30 -0.06 -4.42
CA VAL A 131 -29.07 -0.87 -4.51
C VAL A 131 -27.90 -0.19 -3.81
N ALA A 132 -27.73 1.12 -4.00
CA ALA A 132 -26.63 1.85 -3.37
C ALA A 132 -26.73 1.84 -1.83
N GLU A 133 -27.94 1.92 -1.28
CA GLU A 133 -28.17 1.84 0.16
C GLU A 133 -27.93 0.42 0.69
N MET A 134 -28.41 -0.62 0.01
CA MET A 134 -28.17 -2.02 0.40
C MET A 134 -26.68 -2.37 0.34
N MET A 135 -26.02 -2.06 -0.77
CA MET A 135 -24.57 -2.25 -0.92
C MET A 135 -23.77 -1.60 0.21
N LYS A 136 -24.20 -0.42 0.68
CA LYS A 136 -23.49 0.34 1.70
C LYS A 136 -23.83 -0.07 3.13
N ASP A 137 -25.11 -0.12 3.47
CA ASP A 137 -25.58 -0.27 4.85
C ASP A 137 -25.81 -1.73 5.24
N GLU A 138 -26.16 -2.60 4.29
CA GLU A 138 -26.31 -4.04 4.54
C GLU A 138 -24.97 -4.78 4.35
N LEU A 139 -24.35 -4.62 3.18
CA LEU A 139 -23.13 -5.35 2.82
C LEU A 139 -21.84 -4.64 3.27
N GLY A 140 -21.91 -3.38 3.71
CA GLY A 140 -20.73 -2.60 4.11
C GLY A 140 -19.76 -2.30 2.95
N MET A 141 -20.22 -2.42 1.71
CA MET A 141 -19.41 -2.28 0.50
C MET A 141 -19.53 -0.87 -0.07
N MET A 142 -18.39 -0.27 -0.38
CA MET A 142 -18.32 1.00 -1.08
C MET A 142 -17.51 0.84 -2.37
N ARG A 143 -17.97 1.47 -3.44
CA ARG A 143 -17.30 1.38 -4.73
C ARG A 143 -15.96 2.10 -4.69
N ASP A 144 -14.87 1.37 -4.91
CA ASP A 144 -13.57 2.01 -5.07
C ASP A 144 -13.45 2.69 -6.45
N SER A 145 -13.13 3.99 -6.42
CA SER A 145 -12.90 4.78 -7.63
C SER A 145 -11.49 4.57 -8.21
N LYS A 146 -10.57 3.97 -7.45
CA LYS A 146 -9.18 3.77 -7.86
C LYS A 146 -9.02 2.71 -8.92
N SER A 147 -8.20 2.99 -9.93
CA SER A 147 -7.88 1.99 -10.95
C SER A 147 -6.91 0.96 -10.39
N PRO A 148 -7.24 -0.36 -10.41
CA PRO A 148 -6.32 -1.41 -9.96
C PRO A 148 -4.96 -1.35 -10.66
N PHE A 149 -4.96 -1.02 -11.96
CA PHE A 149 -3.74 -0.88 -12.74
C PHE A 149 -2.85 0.27 -12.24
N LYS A 150 -3.45 1.42 -11.91
CA LYS A 150 -2.71 2.58 -11.38
C LYS A 150 -2.15 2.29 -9.99
N ILE A 151 -2.87 1.55 -9.16
CA ILE A 151 -2.39 1.09 -7.85
C ILE A 151 -1.13 0.24 -8.04
N GLY A 152 -1.22 -0.83 -8.83
CA GLY A 152 -0.06 -1.70 -9.10
C GLY A 152 1.13 -0.93 -9.67
N LEU A 153 0.90 -0.03 -10.64
CA LEU A 153 1.95 0.77 -11.26
C LEU A 153 2.62 1.74 -10.27
N ALA A 154 1.83 2.43 -9.42
CA ALA A 154 2.36 3.34 -8.41
C ALA A 154 3.22 2.61 -7.37
N THR A 155 2.76 1.43 -6.91
CA THR A 155 3.53 0.56 -6.02
C THR A 155 4.83 0.13 -6.66
N PHE A 156 4.81 -0.33 -7.92
CA PHE A 156 6.02 -0.77 -8.63
C PHE A 156 7.06 0.34 -8.75
N ILE A 157 6.63 1.51 -9.24
CA ILE A 157 7.53 2.66 -9.44
C ILE A 157 8.13 3.09 -8.12
N SER A 158 7.32 3.14 -7.04
CA SER A 158 7.84 3.53 -5.74
C SER A 158 8.86 2.54 -5.19
N PHE A 159 8.55 1.24 -5.29
CA PHE A 159 9.44 0.16 -4.87
C PHE A 159 10.79 0.26 -5.57
N LEU A 160 10.78 0.43 -6.90
CA LEU A 160 12.02 0.59 -7.67
C LEU A 160 12.79 1.84 -7.29
N LEU A 161 12.14 3.01 -7.23
CA LEU A 161 12.83 4.28 -6.99
C LEU A 161 13.49 4.33 -5.61
N VAL A 162 12.78 3.84 -4.59
CA VAL A 162 13.24 3.90 -3.21
C VAL A 162 14.17 2.72 -2.89
N GLY A 163 13.85 1.52 -3.38
CA GLY A 163 14.70 0.34 -3.25
C GLY A 163 15.98 0.40 -4.08
N PHE A 164 16.07 1.27 -5.09
CA PHE A 164 17.32 1.50 -5.81
C PHE A 164 18.36 2.25 -4.95
N ILE A 165 17.95 3.01 -3.93
CA ILE A 165 18.85 3.88 -3.16
C ILE A 165 20.01 3.09 -2.52
N PRO A 166 19.79 1.96 -1.83
CA PRO A 166 20.88 1.13 -1.30
C PRO A 166 21.83 0.58 -2.37
N LEU A 167 21.31 0.19 -3.55
CA LEU A 167 22.12 -0.38 -4.63
C LEU A 167 22.96 0.66 -5.37
N MET A 168 22.47 1.90 -5.43
CA MET A 168 23.17 3.00 -6.11
C MET A 168 24.59 3.20 -5.56
N VAL A 169 24.80 2.95 -4.27
CA VAL A 169 26.12 3.10 -3.61
C VAL A 169 27.12 2.07 -4.13
N TYR A 170 26.70 0.80 -4.26
CA TYR A 170 27.54 -0.27 -4.79
C TYR A 170 27.80 -0.12 -6.29
N LEU A 171 26.80 0.33 -7.05
CA LEU A 171 27.00 0.67 -8.46
C LEU A 171 28.03 1.79 -8.63
N TRP A 172 27.95 2.82 -7.80
CA TRP A 172 28.90 3.92 -7.86
C TRP A 172 30.32 3.45 -7.57
N ASP A 173 30.52 2.65 -6.52
CA ASP A 173 31.82 2.07 -6.18
C ASP A 173 32.37 1.15 -7.28
N PHE A 174 31.49 0.38 -7.94
CA PHE A 174 31.86 -0.50 -9.05
C PHE A 174 32.35 0.27 -10.29
N PHE A 175 31.67 1.35 -10.68
CA PHE A 175 32.06 2.15 -11.86
C PHE A 175 33.15 3.18 -11.56
N PHE A 176 33.18 3.71 -10.34
CA PHE A 176 34.14 4.70 -9.87
C PHE A 176 34.79 4.17 -8.58
N PRO A 177 35.79 3.28 -8.68
CA PRO A 177 36.49 2.77 -7.52
C PRO A 177 37.26 3.91 -6.85
N ILE A 178 36.68 4.47 -5.79
CA ILE A 178 37.28 5.50 -4.95
C ILE A 178 37.73 4.79 -3.67
N GLN A 179 38.85 5.19 -3.07
CA GLN A 179 39.28 4.70 -1.74
C GLN A 179 38.39 5.26 -0.61
N ILE A 180 37.09 4.98 -0.66
CA ILE A 180 36.13 5.29 0.39
C ILE A 180 35.71 4.01 1.10
N ASN A 181 35.32 4.15 2.36
CA ASN A 181 34.72 3.05 3.10
C ASN A 181 33.27 2.84 2.59
N THR A 182 33.11 1.95 1.60
CA THR A 182 31.84 1.66 0.91
C THR A 182 30.72 1.29 1.89
N PHE A 183 31.04 0.54 2.94
CA PHE A 183 30.09 0.14 3.97
C PHE A 183 29.55 1.34 4.78
N LEU A 184 30.43 2.29 5.14
CA LEU A 184 30.04 3.48 5.89
C LEU A 184 29.11 4.39 5.07
N TRP A 185 29.42 4.62 3.79
CA TRP A 185 28.57 5.43 2.91
C TRP A 185 27.24 4.76 2.60
N THR A 186 27.23 3.44 2.40
CA THR A 186 26.01 2.65 2.23
C THR A 186 25.12 2.78 3.46
N SER A 187 25.70 2.66 4.65
CA SER A 187 24.96 2.77 5.91
C SER A 187 24.36 4.17 6.09
N ILE A 188 25.11 5.24 5.77
CA ILE A 188 24.64 6.63 5.86
C ILE A 188 23.50 6.88 4.86
N LEU A 189 23.69 6.52 3.59
CA LEU A 189 22.70 6.77 2.54
C LEU A 189 21.43 5.94 2.74
N THR A 190 21.56 4.69 3.18
CA THR A 190 20.41 3.87 3.55
C THR A 190 19.69 4.44 4.78
N THR A 191 20.43 4.90 5.79
CA THR A 191 19.80 5.55 6.95
C THR A 191 19.04 6.79 6.51
N LEU A 192 19.63 7.65 5.67
CA LEU A 192 18.94 8.80 5.09
C LEU A 192 17.70 8.40 4.29
N ALA A 193 17.78 7.32 3.50
CA ALA A 193 16.63 6.77 2.79
C ALA A 193 15.52 6.37 3.77
N PHE A 194 15.83 5.63 4.85
CA PHE A 194 14.85 5.26 5.87
C PHE A 194 14.28 6.47 6.62
N LEU A 195 15.06 7.53 6.86
CA LEU A 195 14.57 8.77 7.44
C LEU A 195 13.57 9.46 6.50
N ILE A 196 13.88 9.56 5.21
CA ILE A 196 13.00 10.18 4.19
C ILE A 196 11.71 9.38 4.05
N VAL A 197 11.82 8.06 3.90
CA VAL A 197 10.69 7.16 3.77
C VAL A 197 9.82 7.17 5.03
N GLY A 198 10.44 7.13 6.21
CA GLY A 198 9.74 7.22 7.49
C GLY A 198 9.03 8.56 7.69
N TRP A 199 9.59 9.65 7.16
CA TRP A 199 8.93 10.95 7.12
C TRP A 199 7.73 10.95 6.16
N LEU A 200 7.88 10.42 4.94
CA LEU A 200 6.76 10.27 3.98
C LEU A 200 5.63 9.40 4.56
N LYS A 201 5.95 8.33 5.29
CA LYS A 201 5.00 7.51 6.08
C LYS A 201 4.19 8.35 7.05
N SER A 202 4.82 9.29 7.74
CA SER A 202 4.12 10.14 8.70
C SER A 202 3.09 11.06 8.05
N ILE A 203 3.37 11.57 6.85
CA ILE A 203 2.47 12.43 6.08
C ILE A 203 1.23 11.64 5.65
N VAL A 204 1.44 10.44 5.11
CA VAL A 204 0.34 9.57 4.65
C VAL A 204 -0.56 9.13 5.79
N ASN A 205 0.03 8.71 6.91
CA ASN A 205 -0.72 8.16 8.03
C ASN A 205 -1.23 9.23 9.01
N GLN A 206 -0.88 10.50 8.78
CA GLN A 206 -1.18 11.62 9.68
C GLN A 206 -0.74 11.34 11.13
N THR A 207 0.41 10.66 11.29
CA THR A 207 1.01 10.30 12.57
C THR A 207 2.21 11.19 12.88
N SER A 208 2.70 11.17 14.13
CA SER A 208 3.89 11.95 14.48
C SER A 208 5.12 11.50 13.68
N ALA A 209 5.80 12.46 13.05
CA ALA A 209 6.98 12.20 12.22
C ALA A 209 8.07 11.40 12.96
N ALA A 210 8.36 11.79 14.21
CA ALA A 210 9.35 11.11 15.03
C ALA A 210 9.03 9.62 15.24
N ARG A 211 7.75 9.27 15.44
CA ARG A 211 7.33 7.88 15.64
C ARG A 211 7.46 7.09 14.34
N SER A 212 6.94 7.60 13.23
CA SER A 212 7.00 6.90 11.93
C SER A 212 8.42 6.68 11.45
N ILE A 213 9.30 7.67 11.64
CA ILE A 213 10.73 7.56 11.34
C ILE A 213 11.38 6.49 12.22
N THR A 214 11.18 6.56 13.53
CA THR A 214 11.77 5.59 14.48
C THR A 214 11.34 4.17 14.17
N GLU A 215 10.05 3.94 13.91
CA GLU A 215 9.53 2.63 13.52
C GLU A 215 10.17 2.12 12.21
N THR A 216 10.25 2.98 11.18
CA THR A 216 10.78 2.60 9.86
C THR A 216 12.26 2.25 9.94
N VAL A 217 13.05 3.07 10.63
CA VAL A 217 14.48 2.80 10.86
C VAL A 217 14.66 1.54 11.71
N ALA A 218 13.90 1.36 12.79
CA ALA A 218 14.01 0.18 13.65
C ALA A 218 13.71 -1.11 12.89
N LEU A 219 12.66 -1.14 12.07
CA LEU A 219 12.32 -2.29 11.23
C LEU A 219 13.37 -2.56 10.16
N GLY A 220 13.88 -1.51 9.51
CA GLY A 220 14.95 -1.63 8.51
C GLY A 220 16.24 -2.17 9.11
N VAL A 221 16.65 -1.68 10.29
CA VAL A 221 17.81 -2.18 11.03
C VAL A 221 17.59 -3.64 11.45
N LEU A 222 16.41 -3.98 11.97
CA LEU A 222 16.10 -5.36 12.36
C LEU A 222 16.20 -6.32 11.17
N ALA A 223 15.61 -5.97 10.04
CA ALA A 223 15.67 -6.77 8.81
C ALA A 223 17.12 -6.96 8.33
N ALA A 224 17.91 -5.89 8.33
CA ALA A 224 19.31 -5.94 7.94
C ALA A 224 20.17 -6.78 8.89
N VAL A 225 19.96 -6.66 10.20
CA VAL A 225 20.65 -7.47 11.21
C VAL A 225 20.34 -8.96 11.01
N VAL A 226 19.06 -9.31 10.82
CA VAL A 226 18.66 -10.70 10.54
C VAL A 226 19.34 -11.21 9.26
N ALA A 227 19.28 -10.44 8.17
CA ALA A 227 19.88 -10.85 6.90
C ALA A 227 21.41 -10.99 6.99
N PHE A 228 22.09 -10.04 7.64
CA PHE A 228 23.54 -10.06 7.85
C PHE A 228 23.98 -11.33 8.58
N TYR A 229 23.36 -11.65 9.72
CA TYR A 229 23.73 -12.84 10.48
C TYR A 229 23.37 -14.14 9.75
N VAL A 230 22.28 -14.17 8.97
CA VAL A 230 21.99 -15.32 8.10
C VAL A 230 23.09 -15.50 7.06
N GLY A 231 23.56 -14.41 6.45
CA GLY A 231 24.68 -14.43 5.52
C GLY A 231 25.98 -14.94 6.14
N ASP A 232 26.39 -14.33 7.26
CA ASP A 232 27.60 -14.66 8.02
C ASP A 232 27.62 -16.12 8.49
N ILE A 233 26.51 -16.60 9.05
CA ILE A 233 26.40 -17.99 9.51
C ILE A 233 26.47 -18.96 8.32
N LEU A 234 25.80 -18.65 7.20
CA LEU A 234 25.80 -19.54 6.04
C LEU A 234 27.17 -19.60 5.35
N GLU A 235 27.89 -18.47 5.25
CA GLU A 235 29.26 -18.45 4.71
C GLU A 235 30.18 -19.45 5.43
N GLN A 236 30.07 -19.55 6.76
CA GLN A 236 30.86 -20.48 7.57
C GLN A 236 30.61 -21.97 7.24
N PHE A 237 29.47 -22.32 6.65
CA PHE A 237 29.19 -23.69 6.20
C PHE A 237 29.75 -24.01 4.81
N PHE A 238 30.01 -22.98 3.99
CA PHE A 238 30.49 -23.13 2.62
C PHE A 238 32.01 -22.87 2.48
N THR A 239 32.67 -22.46 3.56
CA THR A 239 34.13 -22.17 3.63
C THR A 239 34.84 -23.20 4.50
#